data_AF-A0A1T5K3H9-F1
#
_entry.id   AF-A0A1T5K3H9-F1
#
_cell.length_a   1.000
_cell.length_b   1.000
_cell.length_c   1.000
_cell.angle_alpha   90.00
_cell.angle_beta   90.00
_cell.angle_gamma   90.00
#
_symmetry.space_group_name_H-M   'P 1'
#
loop_
_entity.id
_entity.type
_entity.pdbx_description
1 polymer ?
#
loop_
_entity_poly.entity_id
_entity_poly.type
_entity_poly.pdbx_seq_one_letter_code
_entity_poly.pdbx_strand_id
1 'polypeptide(L)'
;MAREIKFSLVYRDMWQSSGRYVPRVDQLVEVAPAIIDMGCFDRVETNGGAFEQVNLLFGENPNVAVRKWTAPFHKAGIQTHMLERGLNALRMNPVPADVRELMFKVKKKQGTDIARSFCGLNDHRNLKGSVEFAKKGGMISQVALSITNSPVHTVAYYMGIVDKVVEYGADEICLKDMAGIGRPTFLAELTKDIKTKYPHIKVQYHGHTGPGFSPASMLEVARAGADYLDVAVEPLSWGKIHPDVITIREMMKADGFLVKDLNMDAYMEVRRLTQKFIDDFLGYWINNSNHLMTSLLVGCGLPGGMMGSMMADLKGFQGAINAAQRAHGRPEMSLDTLMVKLFEEVEYVWPRLGYPPLVTPFSQYVKNTALMNLFNMVNDKPRWTTIDKDTWGMILGNMGKLPGELAPEIVALAKEKGLEFTTNNPQDNYPDELPKFRQMMKEEGWDEGEDEEELFEFAMHERQYRDYKSGIAKERFNQELEEMRKKAGAPIVVKRPVVEMPEFDIDKYVSEHPDAVPVQAPAKGQLLWQVDVADDSAAPVVGTKVEAGKGIGFVQTFYGMEELIPAVDGFVVAVTGKQGKNVVKGEIVAFIERKK
;
A
#
# COMPACT_ATOMS: atom_id res chain seq x y z
N MET A 1 -32.80 -10.82 21.23
CA MET A 1 -33.04 -10.14 19.93
C MET A 1 -31.74 -10.20 19.15
N ALA A 2 -31.80 -10.46 17.84
CA ALA A 2 -30.60 -10.42 16.99
C ALA A 2 -30.02 -9.00 16.99
N ARG A 3 -28.70 -8.86 17.13
CA ARG A 3 -28.03 -7.56 17.16
C ARG A 3 -27.81 -7.06 15.73
N GLU A 4 -27.97 -5.76 15.53
CA GLU A 4 -27.64 -5.11 14.26
C GLU A 4 -26.13 -4.87 14.13
N ILE A 5 -25.57 -5.10 12.94
CA ILE A 5 -24.24 -4.67 12.53
C ILE A 5 -24.38 -3.65 11.40
N LYS A 6 -23.72 -2.50 11.54
CA LYS A 6 -23.78 -1.39 10.57
C LYS A 6 -22.54 -1.36 9.70
N PHE A 7 -22.69 -0.94 8.45
CA PHE A 7 -21.57 -0.85 7.51
C PHE A 7 -21.13 0.59 7.26
N SER A 8 -19.81 0.74 7.12
CA SER A 8 -19.13 1.98 6.78
C SER A 8 -18.34 1.78 5.49
N LEU A 9 -18.68 2.49 4.42
CA LEU A 9 -17.93 2.41 3.16
C LEU A 9 -16.64 3.25 3.28
N VAL A 10 -15.48 2.62 3.16
CA VAL A 10 -14.18 3.33 3.23
C VAL A 10 -13.73 3.86 1.87
N TYR A 11 -14.59 4.62 1.17
CA TYR A 11 -14.32 5.05 -0.21
C TYR A 11 -13.03 5.87 -0.34
N ARG A 12 -12.72 6.74 0.62
CA ARG A 12 -11.44 7.46 0.67
C ARG A 12 -10.25 6.51 0.73
N ASP A 13 -10.25 5.54 1.65
CA ASP A 13 -9.15 4.59 1.81
C ASP A 13 -9.05 3.56 0.67
N MET A 14 -10.15 3.26 -0.02
CA MET A 14 -10.15 2.41 -1.23
C MET A 14 -9.19 2.95 -2.29
N TRP A 15 -9.24 4.26 -2.54
CA TRP A 15 -8.35 4.92 -3.51
C TRP A 15 -6.93 5.08 -2.97
N GLN A 16 -6.79 5.52 -1.72
CA GLN A 16 -5.47 5.74 -1.11
C GLN A 16 -4.66 4.44 -0.93
N SER A 17 -5.33 3.30 -0.76
CA SER A 17 -4.68 1.99 -0.68
C SER A 17 -4.29 1.42 -2.05
N SER A 18 -4.97 1.89 -3.10
CA SER A 18 -4.83 1.37 -4.46
C SER A 18 -3.82 2.15 -5.30
N GLY A 19 -3.76 3.47 -5.12
CA GLY A 19 -2.91 4.33 -5.95
C GLY A 19 -2.57 5.66 -5.29
N ARG A 20 -1.98 6.56 -6.08
CA ARG A 20 -1.52 7.89 -5.62
C ARG A 20 -2.64 8.94 -5.54
N TYR A 21 -3.59 8.87 -6.46
CA TYR A 21 -4.60 9.90 -6.70
C TYR A 21 -6.00 9.38 -6.30
N VAL A 22 -6.95 10.30 -6.08
CA VAL A 22 -8.35 10.02 -5.71
C VAL A 22 -9.30 10.59 -6.79
N PRO A 23 -10.59 10.19 -6.84
CA PRO A 23 -11.52 10.77 -7.79
C PRO A 23 -11.66 12.26 -7.60
N ARG A 24 -11.76 12.99 -8.72
CA ARG A 24 -12.05 14.42 -8.72
C ARG A 24 -13.46 14.69 -8.22
N VAL A 25 -13.76 15.94 -7.89
CA VAL A 25 -15.08 16.32 -7.35
C VAL A 25 -16.24 15.97 -8.29
N ASP A 26 -16.06 16.05 -9.61
CA ASP A 26 -17.08 15.66 -10.59
C ASP A 26 -17.38 14.16 -10.54
N GLN A 27 -16.34 13.33 -10.41
CA GLN A 27 -16.45 11.87 -10.29
C GLN A 27 -17.06 11.45 -8.94
N LEU A 28 -16.69 12.14 -7.85
CA LEU A 28 -17.27 11.93 -6.53
C LEU A 28 -18.78 12.23 -6.56
N VAL A 29 -19.18 13.38 -7.08
CA VAL A 29 -20.61 13.73 -7.20
C VAL A 29 -21.36 12.77 -8.13
N GLU A 30 -20.72 12.26 -9.19
CA GLU A 30 -21.31 11.26 -10.09
C GLU A 30 -21.64 9.93 -9.39
N VAL A 31 -20.76 9.44 -8.51
CA VAL A 31 -20.93 8.12 -7.85
C VAL A 31 -21.78 8.18 -6.57
N ALA A 32 -21.92 9.34 -5.94
CA ALA A 32 -22.64 9.49 -4.67
C ALA A 32 -24.06 8.91 -4.67
N PRO A 33 -24.91 9.18 -5.69
CA PRO A 33 -26.27 8.65 -5.74
C PRO A 33 -26.30 7.13 -5.74
N ALA A 34 -25.43 6.48 -6.53
CA ALA A 34 -25.35 5.03 -6.58
C ALA A 34 -24.92 4.42 -5.23
N ILE A 35 -23.98 5.06 -4.51
CA ILE A 35 -23.60 4.62 -3.15
C ILE A 35 -24.76 4.74 -2.17
N ILE A 36 -25.56 5.81 -2.27
CA ILE A 36 -26.77 5.99 -1.43
C ILE A 36 -27.80 4.92 -1.75
N ASP A 37 -28.05 4.67 -3.04
CA ASP A 37 -29.05 3.72 -3.55
C ASP A 37 -28.68 2.26 -3.24
N MET A 38 -27.42 1.96 -2.92
CA MET A 38 -27.02 0.65 -2.38
C MET A 38 -27.78 0.32 -1.08
N GLY A 39 -28.18 1.32 -0.31
CA GLY A 39 -29.07 1.20 0.85
C GLY A 39 -28.47 0.55 2.10
N CYS A 40 -27.23 0.06 2.04
CA CYS A 40 -26.63 -0.74 3.11
C CYS A 40 -25.68 0.03 4.04
N PHE A 41 -25.34 1.28 3.75
CA PHE A 41 -24.35 2.04 4.51
C PHE A 41 -24.98 2.99 5.53
N ASP A 42 -24.38 3.03 6.73
CA ASP A 42 -24.67 4.04 7.76
C ASP A 42 -23.61 5.14 7.78
N ARG A 43 -22.43 4.83 7.23
CA ARG A 43 -21.25 5.71 7.21
C ARG A 43 -20.54 5.64 5.87
N VAL A 44 -19.93 6.77 5.47
CA VAL A 44 -18.99 6.83 4.34
C VAL A 44 -17.75 7.60 4.77
N GLU A 45 -16.59 7.02 4.54
CA GLU A 45 -15.31 7.72 4.70
C GLU A 45 -15.09 8.61 3.48
N THR A 46 -14.98 9.92 3.71
CA THR A 46 -15.03 10.92 2.63
C THR A 46 -13.74 11.70 2.45
N ASN A 47 -13.08 12.09 3.55
CA ASN A 47 -11.96 13.02 3.52
C ASN A 47 -10.88 12.69 4.58
N GLY A 48 -9.90 13.58 4.78
CA GLY A 48 -8.72 13.30 5.58
C GLY A 48 -7.78 12.27 4.93
N GLY A 49 -6.90 11.67 5.72
CA GLY A 49 -5.83 10.82 5.21
C GLY A 49 -4.88 11.64 4.33
N ALA A 50 -4.86 11.37 3.03
CA ALA A 50 -4.16 12.16 2.02
C ALA A 50 -5.10 12.97 1.11
N PHE A 51 -6.42 12.93 1.31
CA PHE A 51 -7.41 13.44 0.37
C PHE A 51 -7.19 14.93 0.02
N GLU A 52 -7.06 15.79 1.01
CA GLU A 52 -6.89 17.25 0.83
C GLU A 52 -5.60 17.55 0.07
N GLN A 53 -4.49 16.96 0.52
CA GLN A 53 -3.20 17.09 -0.13
C GLN A 53 -3.24 16.63 -1.59
N VAL A 54 -3.94 15.53 -1.89
CA VAL A 54 -4.08 15.00 -3.25
C VAL A 54 -4.92 15.90 -4.13
N ASN A 55 -5.99 16.51 -3.61
CA ASN A 55 -6.76 17.51 -4.35
C ASN A 55 -5.90 18.71 -4.75
N LEU A 56 -5.06 19.20 -3.82
CA LEU A 56 -4.10 20.27 -4.14
C LEU A 56 -3.09 19.84 -5.21
N LEU A 57 -2.68 18.56 -5.25
CA LEU A 57 -1.83 18.04 -6.33
C LEU A 57 -2.53 18.03 -7.69
N PHE A 58 -3.86 17.89 -7.74
CA PHE A 58 -4.63 18.08 -8.98
C PHE A 58 -4.71 19.53 -9.43
N GLY A 59 -4.33 20.48 -8.57
CA GLY A 59 -4.70 21.88 -8.73
C GLY A 59 -6.19 22.12 -8.50
N GLU A 60 -6.83 21.32 -7.66
CA GLU A 60 -8.23 21.50 -7.24
C GLU A 60 -8.32 21.95 -5.79
N ASN A 61 -9.39 22.69 -5.47
CA ASN A 61 -9.64 23.14 -4.12
C ASN A 61 -10.26 22.00 -3.29
N PRO A 62 -9.57 21.48 -2.26
CA PRO A 62 -10.09 20.41 -1.42
C PRO A 62 -11.38 20.80 -0.69
N ASN A 63 -11.56 22.06 -0.30
CA ASN A 63 -12.75 22.52 0.42
C ASN A 63 -14.03 22.31 -0.39
N VAL A 64 -13.96 22.67 -1.68
CA VAL A 64 -15.07 22.47 -2.63
C VAL A 64 -15.35 20.98 -2.81
N ALA A 65 -14.30 20.16 -2.89
CA ALA A 65 -14.44 18.72 -3.03
C ALA A 65 -15.13 18.10 -1.82
N VAL A 66 -14.70 18.44 -0.59
CA VAL A 66 -15.32 17.90 0.64
C VAL A 66 -16.78 18.31 0.73
N ARG A 67 -17.12 19.61 0.58
CA ARG A 67 -18.52 20.08 0.65
C ARG A 67 -19.44 19.36 -0.31
N LYS A 68 -19.02 19.23 -1.58
CA LYS A 68 -19.83 18.58 -2.62
C LYS A 68 -19.94 17.08 -2.41
N TRP A 69 -18.90 16.45 -1.87
CA TRP A 69 -18.86 15.02 -1.65
C TRP A 69 -19.68 14.58 -0.42
N THR A 70 -19.68 15.36 0.66
CA THR A 70 -20.43 15.06 1.89
C THR A 70 -21.92 15.37 1.80
N ALA A 71 -22.30 16.45 1.10
CA ALA A 71 -23.67 16.94 0.99
C ALA A 71 -24.72 15.87 0.58
N PRO A 72 -24.51 15.02 -0.45
CA PRO A 72 -25.50 14.01 -0.83
C PRO A 72 -25.71 12.96 0.27
N PHE A 73 -24.66 12.54 0.98
CA PHE A 73 -24.77 11.59 2.08
C PHE A 73 -25.54 12.18 3.27
N HIS A 74 -25.26 13.43 3.62
CA HIS A 74 -25.99 14.16 4.66
C HIS A 74 -27.46 14.30 4.35
N LYS A 75 -27.80 14.63 3.10
CA LYS A 75 -29.19 14.68 2.64
C LYS A 75 -29.91 13.32 2.76
N ALA A 76 -29.17 12.22 2.60
CA ALA A 76 -29.67 10.86 2.77
C ALA A 76 -29.65 10.35 4.22
N GLY A 77 -29.17 11.15 5.19
CA GLY A 77 -29.04 10.74 6.59
C GLY A 77 -27.88 9.78 6.87
N ILE A 78 -26.91 9.68 5.96
CA ILE A 78 -25.70 8.88 6.11
C ILE A 78 -24.59 9.75 6.72
N GLN A 79 -23.96 9.26 7.79
CA GLN A 79 -22.88 10.01 8.44
C GLN A 79 -21.60 9.94 7.60
N THR A 80 -20.85 11.03 7.57
CA THR A 80 -19.55 11.06 6.90
C THR A 80 -18.43 11.09 7.94
N HIS A 81 -17.30 10.48 7.61
CA HIS A 81 -16.13 10.52 8.49
C HIS A 81 -14.84 10.80 7.75
N MET A 82 -13.88 11.34 8.51
CA MET A 82 -12.52 11.60 8.06
C MET A 82 -11.52 10.80 8.89
N LEU A 83 -10.31 10.59 8.34
CA LEU A 83 -9.16 10.08 9.09
C LEU A 83 -8.14 11.20 9.34
N GLU A 84 -7.74 11.42 10.58
CA GLU A 84 -6.69 12.39 10.94
C GLU A 84 -5.69 11.81 11.95
N ARG A 85 -4.48 12.38 11.96
CA ARG A 85 -3.28 11.82 12.60
C ARG A 85 -2.91 12.46 13.94
N GLY A 86 -3.88 12.74 14.82
CA GLY A 86 -3.60 13.26 16.15
C GLY A 86 -2.77 14.54 16.07
N LEU A 87 -1.59 14.52 16.68
CA LEU A 87 -0.59 15.59 16.63
C LEU A 87 -0.29 16.11 15.22
N ASN A 88 -0.31 15.23 14.21
CA ASN A 88 0.07 15.59 12.84
C ASN A 88 -1.12 15.99 11.96
N ALA A 89 -2.35 15.86 12.44
CA ALA A 89 -3.58 16.17 11.69
C ALA A 89 -3.56 15.57 10.26
N LEU A 90 -3.52 16.41 9.22
CA LEU A 90 -3.49 16.01 7.81
C LEU A 90 -2.10 16.15 7.15
N ARG A 91 -1.04 16.21 7.97
CA ARG A 91 0.37 16.27 7.52
C ARG A 91 1.15 15.04 7.96
N MET A 92 2.40 14.96 7.49
CA MET A 92 3.38 13.98 7.99
C MET A 92 4.14 14.48 9.22
N ASN A 93 4.05 15.77 9.55
CA ASN A 93 4.73 16.41 10.67
C ASN A 93 3.71 17.01 11.65
N PRO A 94 4.08 17.25 12.91
CA PRO A 94 3.20 17.88 13.90
C PRO A 94 2.63 19.23 13.45
N VAL A 95 1.43 19.53 13.95
CA VAL A 95 0.67 20.74 13.62
C VAL A 95 0.37 21.54 14.90
N PRO A 96 0.51 22.88 14.88
CA PRO A 96 0.09 23.76 15.96
C PRO A 96 -1.35 23.54 16.42
N ALA A 97 -1.60 23.74 17.71
CA ALA A 97 -2.89 23.43 18.32
C ALA A 97 -4.03 24.27 17.73
N ASP A 98 -3.80 25.56 17.48
CA ASP A 98 -4.77 26.47 16.89
C ASP A 98 -5.20 26.05 15.47
N VAL A 99 -4.25 25.64 14.61
CA VAL A 99 -4.53 25.10 13.27
C VAL A 99 -5.31 23.79 13.35
N ARG A 100 -4.98 22.90 14.31
CA ARG A 100 -5.73 21.65 14.54
C ARG A 100 -7.15 21.93 15.00
N GLU A 101 -7.34 22.92 15.87
CA GLU A 101 -8.68 23.30 16.33
C GLU A 101 -9.52 23.83 15.16
N LEU A 102 -8.94 24.71 14.32
CA LEU A 102 -9.59 25.22 13.13
C LEU A 102 -10.00 24.10 12.16
N MET A 103 -9.15 23.09 11.97
CA MET A 103 -9.46 21.93 11.12
C MET A 103 -10.81 21.31 11.49
N PHE A 104 -11.06 20.98 12.76
CA PHE A 104 -12.31 20.33 13.15
C PHE A 104 -13.54 21.23 12.96
N LYS A 105 -13.40 22.53 13.24
CA LYS A 105 -14.45 23.53 12.98
C LYS A 105 -14.80 23.56 11.49
N VAL A 106 -13.79 23.67 10.62
CA VAL A 106 -13.96 23.69 9.17
C VAL A 106 -14.56 22.38 8.67
N LYS A 107 -14.01 21.23 9.06
CA LYS A 107 -14.49 19.92 8.59
C LYS A 107 -15.94 19.66 9.01
N LYS A 108 -16.36 20.12 10.19
CA LYS A 108 -17.79 20.06 10.57
C LYS A 108 -18.67 20.92 9.66
N LYS A 109 -18.25 22.14 9.35
CA LYS A 109 -18.97 23.06 8.43
C LYS A 109 -19.06 22.50 7.01
N GLN A 110 -18.04 21.79 6.58
CA GLN A 110 -18.02 21.05 5.31
C GLN A 110 -18.94 19.82 5.29
N GLY A 111 -19.59 19.47 6.40
CA GLY A 111 -20.44 18.29 6.50
C GLY A 111 -19.68 17.01 6.82
N THR A 112 -18.56 17.06 7.55
CA THR A 112 -17.95 15.87 8.16
C THR A 112 -18.52 15.66 9.56
N ASP A 113 -19.00 14.46 9.89
CA ASP A 113 -19.60 14.20 11.21
C ASP A 113 -18.62 13.63 12.23
N ILE A 114 -17.77 12.71 11.79
CA ILE A 114 -16.92 11.92 12.69
C ILE A 114 -15.45 12.19 12.37
N ALA A 115 -14.71 12.58 13.41
CA ALA A 115 -13.26 12.67 13.38
C ALA A 115 -12.68 11.33 13.86
N ARG A 116 -12.18 10.51 12.93
CA ARG A 116 -11.41 9.32 13.29
C ARG A 116 -9.95 9.71 13.51
N SER A 117 -9.54 9.75 14.76
CA SER A 117 -8.25 10.27 15.22
C SER A 117 -7.33 9.15 15.65
N PHE A 118 -6.14 9.02 15.05
CA PHE A 118 -5.15 8.03 15.49
C PHE A 118 -3.79 8.66 15.79
N CYS A 119 -3.05 8.03 16.70
CA CYS A 119 -1.63 8.30 16.91
C CYS A 119 -0.84 7.06 16.49
N GLY A 120 0.17 7.23 15.65
CA GLY A 120 0.96 6.10 15.18
C GLY A 120 1.78 5.41 16.29
N LEU A 121 2.09 6.10 17.40
CA LEU A 121 2.68 5.49 18.60
C LEU A 121 1.64 5.01 19.62
N ASN A 122 0.35 5.24 19.36
CA ASN A 122 -0.71 5.04 20.35
C ASN A 122 -0.52 5.85 21.66
N ASP A 123 0.26 6.94 21.62
CA ASP A 123 0.38 7.87 22.75
C ASP A 123 -0.90 8.70 22.89
N HIS A 124 -1.67 8.41 23.95
CA HIS A 124 -2.94 9.09 24.24
C HIS A 124 -2.79 10.61 24.38
N ARG A 125 -1.62 11.13 24.74
CA ARG A 125 -1.37 12.59 24.85
C ARG A 125 -1.47 13.29 23.50
N ASN A 126 -1.02 12.63 22.43
CA ASN A 126 -1.15 13.13 21.06
C ASN A 126 -2.61 13.13 20.57
N LEU A 127 -3.47 12.32 21.18
CA LEU A 127 -4.90 12.21 20.86
C LEU A 127 -5.78 13.18 21.66
N LYS A 128 -5.31 13.68 22.81
CA LYS A 128 -6.08 14.57 23.69
C LYS A 128 -6.66 15.77 22.93
N GLY A 129 -5.81 16.52 22.24
CA GLY A 129 -6.25 17.66 21.45
C GLY A 129 -7.26 17.28 20.36
N SER A 130 -7.10 16.13 19.71
CA SER A 130 -8.07 15.68 18.71
C SER A 130 -9.45 15.39 19.31
N VAL A 131 -9.49 14.77 20.49
CA VAL A 131 -10.76 14.51 21.21
C VAL A 131 -11.42 15.84 21.59
N GLU A 132 -10.68 16.72 22.26
CA GLU A 132 -11.23 17.98 22.78
C GLU A 132 -11.66 18.92 21.65
N PHE A 133 -10.83 19.07 20.61
CA PHE A 133 -11.10 19.97 19.49
C PHE A 133 -12.19 19.45 18.56
N ALA A 134 -12.26 18.14 18.30
CA ALA A 134 -13.36 17.56 17.50
C ALA A 134 -14.71 17.84 18.17
N LYS A 135 -14.81 17.62 19.48
CA LYS A 135 -16.03 17.91 20.25
C LYS A 135 -16.35 19.40 20.25
N LYS A 136 -15.36 20.26 20.48
CA LYS A 136 -15.52 21.72 20.42
C LYS A 136 -16.01 22.18 19.04
N GLY A 137 -15.55 21.52 17.97
CA GLY A 137 -16.00 21.73 16.60
C GLY A 137 -17.38 21.16 16.26
N GLY A 138 -18.02 20.41 17.18
CA GLY A 138 -19.33 19.79 16.98
C GLY A 138 -19.29 18.46 16.21
N MET A 139 -18.13 17.80 16.18
CA MET A 139 -17.95 16.48 15.58
C MET A 139 -18.02 15.37 16.64
N ILE A 140 -18.30 14.15 16.20
CA ILE A 140 -18.16 12.93 17.00
C ILE A 140 -16.67 12.57 17.05
N SER A 141 -16.10 12.50 18.25
CA SER A 141 -14.71 12.11 18.44
C SER A 141 -14.59 10.58 18.45
N GLN A 142 -14.04 10.00 17.38
CA GLN A 142 -13.74 8.57 17.31
C GLN A 142 -12.23 8.33 17.43
N VAL A 143 -11.76 7.81 18.56
CA VAL A 143 -10.34 7.48 18.71
C VAL A 143 -10.04 6.12 18.10
N ALA A 144 -9.08 6.08 17.19
CA ALA A 144 -8.59 4.87 16.56
C ALA A 144 -7.33 4.34 17.24
N LEU A 145 -7.42 3.11 17.75
CA LEU A 145 -6.30 2.34 18.26
C LEU A 145 -5.54 1.74 17.09
N SER A 146 -4.27 2.12 16.90
CA SER A 146 -3.41 1.54 15.85
C SER A 146 -3.05 0.10 16.24
N ILE A 147 -3.76 -0.88 15.67
CA ILE A 147 -3.61 -2.29 16.04
C ILE A 147 -2.31 -2.84 15.47
N THR A 148 -1.57 -3.53 16.33
CA THR A 148 -0.42 -4.35 15.97
C THR A 148 -0.33 -5.55 16.93
N ASN A 149 0.57 -6.50 16.64
CA ASN A 149 0.73 -7.73 17.40
C ASN A 149 2.19 -7.90 17.86
N SER A 150 2.45 -7.62 19.14
CA SER A 150 3.74 -7.89 19.80
C SER A 150 3.53 -8.17 21.30
N PRO A 151 4.55 -8.64 22.03
CA PRO A 151 4.42 -8.97 23.46
C PRO A 151 3.93 -7.83 24.37
N VAL A 152 4.13 -6.56 23.98
CA VAL A 152 3.68 -5.40 24.78
C VAL A 152 2.27 -4.92 24.41
N HIS A 153 1.77 -5.28 23.22
CA HIS A 153 0.45 -4.85 22.74
C HIS A 153 -0.66 -5.80 23.19
N THR A 154 -0.87 -5.86 24.51
CA THR A 154 -1.89 -6.69 25.16
C THR A 154 -3.24 -5.96 25.25
N VAL A 155 -4.31 -6.68 25.61
CA VAL A 155 -5.63 -6.04 25.87
C VAL A 155 -5.50 -4.98 26.96
N ALA A 156 -4.75 -5.25 28.02
CA ALA A 156 -4.49 -4.30 29.10
C ALA A 156 -3.79 -3.02 28.61
N TYR A 157 -2.82 -3.15 27.68
CA TYR A 157 -2.17 -2.00 27.06
C TYR A 157 -3.18 -1.11 26.32
N TYR A 158 -4.02 -1.70 25.47
CA TYR A 158 -5.02 -0.94 24.73
C TYR A 158 -6.12 -0.37 25.63
N MET A 159 -6.56 -1.12 26.65
CA MET A 159 -7.51 -0.61 27.64
C MET A 159 -6.96 0.57 28.44
N GLY A 160 -5.65 0.62 28.71
CA GLY A 160 -5.01 1.79 29.31
C GLY A 160 -5.11 3.05 28.43
N ILE A 161 -5.05 2.89 27.11
CA ILE A 161 -5.28 3.99 26.16
C ILE A 161 -6.76 4.37 26.14
N VAL A 162 -7.66 3.38 26.05
CA VAL A 162 -9.13 3.59 26.04
C VAL A 162 -9.55 4.38 27.27
N ASP A 163 -9.08 4.00 28.46
CA ASP A 163 -9.37 4.70 29.71
C ASP A 163 -9.01 6.19 29.62
N LYS A 164 -7.83 6.50 29.09
CA LYS A 164 -7.36 7.88 28.95
C LYS A 164 -8.16 8.68 27.94
N VAL A 165 -8.52 8.10 26.80
CA VAL A 165 -9.26 8.85 25.79
C VAL A 165 -10.74 8.99 26.13
N VAL A 166 -11.33 8.04 26.86
CA VAL A 166 -12.66 8.19 27.46
C VAL A 166 -12.64 9.28 28.54
N GLU A 167 -11.58 9.35 29.36
CA GLU A 167 -11.36 10.45 30.32
C GLU A 167 -11.32 11.82 29.61
N TYR A 168 -10.72 11.89 28.41
CA TYR A 168 -10.73 13.11 27.58
C TYR A 168 -12.08 13.38 26.89
N GLY A 169 -13.01 12.42 26.92
CA GLY A 169 -14.36 12.55 26.39
C GLY A 169 -14.58 11.95 25.00
N ALA A 170 -13.76 10.98 24.54
CA ALA A 170 -13.99 10.29 23.27
C ALA A 170 -15.40 9.65 23.21
N ASP A 171 -16.08 9.79 22.08
CA ASP A 171 -17.46 9.31 21.88
C ASP A 171 -17.48 7.86 21.35
N GLU A 172 -16.47 7.50 20.56
CA GLU A 172 -16.37 6.20 19.90
C GLU A 172 -14.92 5.70 19.87
N ILE A 173 -14.75 4.38 19.74
CA ILE A 173 -13.46 3.73 19.56
C ILE A 173 -13.43 2.97 18.23
N CYS A 174 -12.35 3.12 17.47
CA CYS A 174 -12.08 2.33 16.29
C CYS A 174 -10.88 1.40 16.54
N LEU A 175 -11.02 0.10 16.24
CA LEU A 175 -9.90 -0.82 16.16
C LEU A 175 -9.32 -0.71 14.75
N LYS A 176 -8.24 0.07 14.59
CA LYS A 176 -7.62 0.34 13.29
C LYS A 176 -6.48 -0.64 13.02
N ASP A 177 -6.79 -1.75 12.38
CA ASP A 177 -5.85 -2.75 11.87
C ASP A 177 -5.37 -2.38 10.45
N MET A 178 -4.54 -1.33 10.39
CA MET A 178 -4.00 -0.79 9.14
C MET A 178 -3.17 -1.78 8.31
N ALA A 179 -2.62 -2.80 8.96
CA ALA A 179 -1.77 -3.81 8.33
C ALA A 179 -2.54 -5.10 8.02
N GLY A 180 -3.74 -5.28 8.59
CA GLY A 180 -4.53 -6.51 8.48
C GLY A 180 -3.93 -7.68 9.26
N ILE A 181 -3.13 -7.40 10.30
CA ILE A 181 -2.39 -8.40 11.09
C ILE A 181 -3.00 -8.62 12.48
N GLY A 182 -4.04 -7.89 12.86
CA GLY A 182 -4.73 -8.08 14.14
C GLY A 182 -5.23 -9.52 14.26
N ARG A 183 -4.91 -10.19 15.37
CA ARG A 183 -5.37 -11.57 15.59
C ARG A 183 -6.87 -11.54 15.94
N PRO A 184 -7.72 -12.34 15.27
CA PRO A 184 -9.17 -12.27 15.47
C PRO A 184 -9.61 -12.43 16.94
N THR A 185 -9.03 -13.39 17.67
CA THR A 185 -9.37 -13.66 19.08
C THR A 185 -8.96 -12.52 20.02
N PHE A 186 -7.78 -11.95 19.81
CA PHE A 186 -7.30 -10.78 20.55
C PHE A 186 -8.21 -9.56 20.32
N LEU A 187 -8.63 -9.33 19.07
CA LEU A 187 -9.53 -8.24 18.73
C LEU A 187 -10.93 -8.42 19.34
N ALA A 188 -11.45 -9.64 19.39
CA ALA A 188 -12.68 -9.96 20.10
C ALA A 188 -12.57 -9.69 21.60
N GLU A 189 -11.48 -10.13 22.24
CA GLU A 189 -11.25 -9.88 23.67
C GLU A 189 -11.20 -8.39 23.97
N LEU A 190 -10.42 -7.62 23.20
CA LEU A 190 -10.35 -6.16 23.34
C LEU A 190 -11.72 -5.50 23.13
N THR A 191 -12.46 -5.91 22.09
CA THR A 191 -13.81 -5.37 21.83
C THR A 191 -14.74 -5.63 23.01
N LYS A 192 -14.73 -6.85 23.54
CA LYS A 192 -15.55 -7.25 24.68
C LYS A 192 -15.21 -6.44 25.93
N ASP A 193 -13.93 -6.22 26.21
CA ASP A 193 -13.49 -5.44 27.37
C ASP A 193 -13.89 -3.97 27.27
N ILE A 194 -13.77 -3.36 26.08
CA ILE A 194 -14.26 -2.00 25.82
C ILE A 194 -15.77 -1.93 26.08
N LYS A 195 -16.56 -2.83 25.48
CA LYS A 195 -18.02 -2.81 25.62
C LYS A 195 -18.50 -3.17 27.03
N THR A 196 -17.73 -3.96 27.77
CA THR A 196 -18.05 -4.30 29.18
C THR A 196 -17.79 -3.11 30.09
N LYS A 197 -16.64 -2.45 29.97
CA LYS A 197 -16.26 -1.32 30.82
C LYS A 197 -17.01 -0.04 30.44
N TYR A 198 -17.22 0.19 29.15
CA TYR A 198 -17.84 1.40 28.59
C TYR A 198 -18.97 1.03 27.61
N PRO A 199 -20.12 0.54 28.09
CA PRO A 199 -21.20 0.04 27.24
C PRO A 199 -21.82 1.10 26.30
N HIS A 200 -21.67 2.38 26.62
CA HIS A 200 -22.14 3.50 25.81
C HIS A 200 -21.20 3.85 24.65
N ILE A 201 -19.93 3.42 24.70
CA ILE A 201 -18.96 3.65 23.64
C ILE A 201 -19.27 2.71 22.47
N LYS A 202 -19.41 3.31 21.28
CA LYS A 202 -19.52 2.53 20.04
C LYS A 202 -18.13 2.05 19.62
N VAL A 203 -18.07 0.82 19.12
CA VAL A 203 -16.84 0.22 18.61
C VAL A 203 -16.98 -0.03 17.11
N GLN A 204 -16.02 0.48 16.34
CA GLN A 204 -15.90 0.27 14.90
C GLN A 204 -14.64 -0.53 14.59
N TYR A 205 -14.71 -1.49 13.66
CA TYR A 205 -13.53 -2.21 13.18
C TYR A 205 -13.14 -1.75 11.78
N HIS A 206 -11.85 -1.48 11.60
CA HIS A 206 -11.22 -1.12 10.33
C HIS A 206 -10.04 -2.05 10.08
N GLY A 207 -10.07 -2.86 9.03
CA GLY A 207 -9.04 -3.85 8.78
C GLY A 207 -8.77 -4.10 7.30
N HIS A 208 -7.50 -3.99 6.91
CA HIS A 208 -7.08 -4.26 5.54
C HIS A 208 -7.03 -5.77 5.24
N THR A 209 -7.26 -6.17 3.99
CA THR A 209 -7.33 -7.60 3.62
C THR A 209 -5.97 -8.23 3.37
N GLY A 210 -4.88 -7.45 3.27
CA GLY A 210 -3.58 -7.91 2.73
C GLY A 210 -3.12 -9.29 3.22
N PRO A 211 -3.06 -9.52 4.55
CA PRO A 211 -2.65 -10.81 5.12
C PRO A 211 -3.73 -11.89 5.21
N GLY A 212 -5.01 -11.53 5.04
CA GLY A 212 -6.15 -12.45 5.03
C GLY A 212 -6.91 -12.61 6.35
N PHE A 213 -6.55 -11.92 7.44
CA PHE A 213 -7.27 -12.06 8.72
C PHE A 213 -8.60 -11.29 8.79
N SER A 214 -8.74 -10.20 8.03
CA SER A 214 -9.83 -9.24 8.24
C SER A 214 -11.25 -9.81 8.23
N PRO A 215 -11.66 -10.73 7.33
CA PRO A 215 -12.99 -11.34 7.41
C PRO A 215 -13.24 -12.09 8.72
N ALA A 216 -12.25 -12.84 9.22
CA ALA A 216 -12.35 -13.54 10.49
C ALA A 216 -12.38 -12.56 11.67
N SER A 217 -11.52 -11.53 11.64
CA SER A 217 -11.51 -10.47 12.65
C SER A 217 -12.85 -9.73 12.70
N MET A 218 -13.47 -9.42 11.56
CA MET A 218 -14.78 -8.77 11.48
C MET A 218 -15.88 -9.60 12.13
N LEU A 219 -15.89 -10.92 11.92
CA LEU A 219 -16.86 -11.81 12.57
C LEU A 219 -16.65 -11.88 14.09
N GLU A 220 -15.40 -12.00 14.52
CA GLU A 220 -15.04 -12.11 15.93
C GLU A 220 -15.32 -10.82 16.71
N VAL A 221 -14.96 -9.64 16.17
CA VAL A 221 -15.30 -8.35 16.80
C VAL A 221 -16.79 -8.06 16.74
N ALA A 222 -17.49 -8.47 15.67
CA ALA A 222 -18.94 -8.44 15.63
C ALA A 222 -19.46 -9.22 16.84
N ARG A 223 -19.27 -10.55 16.91
CA ARG A 223 -19.68 -11.39 18.06
C ARG A 223 -19.36 -10.77 19.42
N ALA A 224 -18.19 -10.17 19.58
CA ALA A 224 -17.75 -9.54 20.82
C ALA A 224 -18.48 -8.24 21.21
N GLY A 225 -19.13 -7.53 20.29
CA GLY A 225 -19.78 -6.25 20.66
C GLY A 225 -19.70 -5.11 19.67
N ALA A 226 -18.96 -5.24 18.56
CA ALA A 226 -18.76 -4.14 17.63
C ALA A 226 -20.08 -3.67 17.00
N ASP A 227 -20.17 -2.36 16.77
CA ASP A 227 -21.35 -1.68 16.25
C ASP A 227 -21.24 -1.43 14.73
N TYR A 228 -20.02 -1.16 14.25
CA TYR A 228 -19.74 -0.84 12.84
C TYR A 228 -18.57 -1.65 12.28
N LEU A 229 -18.67 -2.05 11.01
CA LEU A 229 -17.59 -2.66 10.23
C LEU A 229 -17.28 -1.80 9.00
N ASP A 230 -16.01 -1.47 8.80
CA ASP A 230 -15.54 -0.86 7.56
C ASP A 230 -15.49 -1.90 6.44
N VAL A 231 -16.01 -1.56 5.26
CA VAL A 231 -16.08 -2.42 4.08
C VAL A 231 -15.79 -1.62 2.81
N ALA A 232 -15.41 -2.32 1.75
CA ALA A 232 -15.17 -1.75 0.42
C ALA A 232 -16.17 -2.29 -0.62
N VAL A 233 -16.03 -1.80 -1.84
CA VAL A 233 -16.80 -2.21 -3.03
C VAL A 233 -15.83 -2.45 -4.19
N GLU A 234 -16.07 -3.50 -4.98
CA GLU A 234 -15.29 -3.73 -6.21
C GLU A 234 -15.38 -2.56 -7.21
N PRO A 235 -14.38 -2.38 -8.10
CA PRO A 235 -13.17 -3.18 -8.28
C PRO A 235 -12.05 -2.87 -7.28
N LEU A 236 -12.28 -1.97 -6.32
CA LEU A 236 -11.30 -1.58 -5.31
C LEU A 236 -11.61 -2.19 -3.94
N SER A 237 -11.76 -3.52 -3.92
CA SER A 237 -11.82 -4.32 -2.70
C SER A 237 -10.75 -5.43 -2.74
N TRP A 238 -10.53 -6.09 -1.61
CA TRP A 238 -9.54 -7.16 -1.45
C TRP A 238 -8.09 -6.71 -1.63
N GLY A 239 -7.16 -7.67 -1.71
CA GLY A 239 -5.73 -7.40 -1.78
C GLY A 239 -5.27 -6.52 -0.61
N LYS A 240 -4.61 -5.40 -0.90
CA LYS A 240 -4.12 -4.43 0.10
C LYS A 240 -5.20 -3.43 0.57
N ILE A 241 -6.44 -3.57 0.12
CA ILE A 241 -7.57 -2.68 0.40
C ILE A 241 -8.37 -3.26 1.58
N HIS A 242 -9.69 -3.39 1.49
CA HIS A 242 -10.60 -3.83 2.54
C HIS A 242 -11.55 -4.93 2.01
N PRO A 243 -12.16 -5.75 2.88
CA PRO A 243 -13.12 -6.76 2.45
C PRO A 243 -14.35 -6.16 1.78
N ASP A 244 -14.88 -6.85 0.77
CA ASP A 244 -16.07 -6.41 0.05
C ASP A 244 -17.35 -6.54 0.88
N VAL A 245 -18.23 -5.55 0.79
CA VAL A 245 -19.52 -5.50 1.51
C VAL A 245 -20.40 -6.72 1.23
N ILE A 246 -20.37 -7.30 0.02
CA ILE A 246 -21.18 -8.48 -0.32
C ILE A 246 -20.79 -9.64 0.60
N THR A 247 -19.51 -9.98 0.65
CA THR A 247 -19.02 -11.12 1.44
C THR A 247 -19.27 -10.89 2.93
N ILE A 248 -18.94 -9.71 3.45
CA ILE A 248 -19.09 -9.42 4.87
C ILE A 248 -20.57 -9.42 5.28
N ARG A 249 -21.47 -8.89 4.45
CA ARG A 249 -22.91 -8.95 4.69
C ARG A 249 -23.42 -10.38 4.79
N GLU A 250 -23.05 -11.25 3.85
CA GLU A 250 -23.47 -12.66 3.89
C GLU A 250 -22.89 -13.40 5.11
N MET A 251 -21.64 -13.11 5.49
CA MET A 251 -21.06 -13.63 6.73
C MET A 251 -21.85 -13.20 7.97
N MET A 252 -22.22 -11.93 8.07
CA MET A 252 -22.99 -11.42 9.21
C MET A 252 -24.40 -12.04 9.25
N LYS A 253 -25.07 -12.18 8.10
CA LYS A 253 -26.39 -12.84 8.01
C LYS A 253 -26.31 -14.31 8.42
N ALA A 254 -25.29 -15.03 7.95
CA ALA A 254 -25.09 -16.44 8.29
C ALA A 254 -24.86 -16.67 9.79
N ASP A 255 -24.23 -15.72 10.48
CA ASP A 255 -24.04 -15.76 11.95
C ASP A 255 -25.26 -15.25 12.75
N GLY A 256 -26.33 -14.82 12.07
CA GLY A 256 -27.60 -14.40 12.69
C GLY A 256 -27.67 -12.91 13.08
N PHE A 257 -26.76 -12.07 12.58
CA PHE A 257 -26.86 -10.62 12.75
C PHE A 257 -27.91 -10.00 11.83
N LEU A 258 -28.51 -8.90 12.29
CA LEU A 258 -29.32 -8.03 11.44
C LEU A 258 -28.38 -7.09 10.69
N VAL A 259 -28.50 -7.04 9.37
CA VAL A 259 -27.76 -6.12 8.49
C VAL A 259 -28.71 -5.60 7.44
N LYS A 260 -28.51 -4.35 7.00
CA LYS A 260 -29.32 -3.74 5.95
C LYS A 260 -29.21 -4.53 4.65
N ASP A 261 -30.27 -4.47 3.85
CA ASP A 261 -30.25 -5.06 2.52
C ASP A 261 -29.37 -4.25 1.57
N LEU A 262 -28.82 -4.96 0.58
CA LEU A 262 -27.92 -4.42 -0.42
C LEU A 262 -28.63 -4.43 -1.77
N ASN A 263 -28.80 -3.27 -2.37
CA ASN A 263 -29.29 -3.14 -3.74
C ASN A 263 -28.16 -3.48 -4.73
N MET A 264 -28.27 -4.64 -5.37
CA MET A 264 -27.24 -5.14 -6.28
C MET A 264 -27.12 -4.35 -7.58
N ASP A 265 -28.19 -3.74 -8.09
CA ASP A 265 -28.11 -2.89 -9.29
C ASP A 265 -27.30 -1.62 -8.99
N ALA A 266 -27.52 -1.02 -7.83
CA ALA A 266 -26.75 0.13 -7.36
C ALA A 266 -25.29 -0.25 -7.07
N TYR A 267 -25.03 -1.43 -6.48
CA TYR A 267 -23.66 -1.95 -6.33
C TYR A 267 -22.94 -2.06 -7.68
N MET A 268 -23.62 -2.62 -8.69
CA MET A 268 -23.05 -2.77 -10.03
C MET A 268 -22.78 -1.42 -10.69
N GLU A 269 -23.62 -0.41 -10.43
CA GLU A 269 -23.39 0.95 -10.90
C GLU A 269 -22.20 1.62 -10.22
N VAL A 270 -22.05 1.49 -8.89
CA VAL A 270 -20.84 1.95 -8.17
C VAL A 270 -19.60 1.27 -8.76
N ARG A 271 -19.63 -0.06 -8.93
CA ARG A 271 -18.53 -0.82 -9.53
C ARG A 271 -18.18 -0.32 -10.93
N ARG A 272 -19.19 -0.06 -11.78
CA ARG A 272 -19.01 0.46 -13.15
C ARG A 272 -18.40 1.86 -13.14
N LEU A 273 -18.88 2.75 -12.28
CA LEU A 273 -18.38 4.13 -12.16
C LEU A 273 -16.96 4.16 -11.60
N THR A 274 -16.68 3.38 -10.55
CA THR A 274 -15.32 3.23 -10.02
C THR A 274 -14.36 2.69 -11.10
N GLN A 275 -14.76 1.70 -11.90
CA GLN A 275 -13.96 1.23 -13.05
C GLN A 275 -13.76 2.34 -14.09
N LYS A 276 -14.80 3.09 -14.44
CA LYS A 276 -14.71 4.26 -15.34
C LYS A 276 -13.67 5.27 -14.84
N PHE A 277 -13.58 5.52 -13.54
CA PHE A 277 -12.60 6.46 -12.97
C PHE A 277 -11.17 5.91 -13.01
N ILE A 278 -11.00 4.60 -12.79
CA ILE A 278 -9.74 3.89 -13.02
C ILE A 278 -9.30 4.06 -14.48
N ASP A 279 -10.21 3.82 -15.42
CA ASP A 279 -9.92 3.85 -16.86
C ASP A 279 -9.65 5.26 -17.40
N ASP A 280 -10.25 6.31 -16.80
CA ASP A 280 -10.02 7.71 -17.19
C ASP A 280 -8.57 8.15 -16.96
N PHE A 281 -8.09 7.97 -15.72
CA PHE A 281 -6.71 8.32 -15.39
C PHE A 281 -6.18 7.69 -14.09
N LEU A 282 -7.04 7.34 -13.13
CA LEU A 282 -6.57 6.92 -11.81
C LEU A 282 -5.76 5.62 -11.88
N GLY A 283 -6.09 4.75 -12.84
CA GLY A 283 -5.40 3.48 -13.10
C GLY A 283 -3.91 3.62 -13.45
N TYR A 284 -3.46 4.76 -13.98
CA TYR A 284 -2.04 4.96 -14.29
C TYR A 284 -1.13 4.92 -13.07
N TRP A 285 -1.66 5.18 -11.88
CA TRP A 285 -0.93 5.12 -10.61
C TRP A 285 -1.38 3.98 -9.70
N ILE A 286 -2.20 3.04 -10.20
CA ILE A 286 -2.58 1.83 -9.49
C ILE A 286 -1.63 0.71 -9.88
N ASN A 287 -1.02 0.06 -8.89
CA ASN A 287 -0.16 -1.10 -9.15
C ASN A 287 -1.03 -2.37 -9.18
N ASN A 288 -0.96 -3.14 -10.27
CA ASN A 288 -1.72 -4.38 -10.42
C ASN A 288 -1.51 -5.38 -9.26
N SER A 289 -0.34 -5.38 -8.61
CA SER A 289 -0.08 -6.22 -7.44
C SER A 289 -0.87 -5.84 -6.19
N ASN A 290 -1.58 -4.71 -6.18
CA ASN A 290 -2.38 -4.27 -5.04
C ASN A 290 -3.63 -5.13 -4.83
N HIS A 291 -4.10 -5.85 -5.85
CA HIS A 291 -5.17 -6.84 -5.73
C HIS A 291 -4.69 -8.17 -5.13
N LEU A 292 -3.38 -8.38 -5.00
CA LEU A 292 -2.82 -9.60 -4.45
C LEU A 292 -2.78 -9.56 -2.92
N MET A 293 -3.11 -10.70 -2.31
CA MET A 293 -2.95 -10.93 -0.88
C MET A 293 -1.60 -11.59 -0.60
N THR A 294 -1.03 -11.33 0.57
CA THR A 294 0.25 -11.93 1.00
C THR A 294 0.34 -12.00 2.51
N SER A 295 0.69 -13.17 3.02
CA SER A 295 0.91 -13.41 4.45
C SER A 295 2.38 -13.23 4.87
N LEU A 296 3.27 -12.85 3.93
CA LEU A 296 4.72 -12.73 4.19
C LEU A 296 5.07 -11.74 5.31
N LEU A 297 4.24 -10.72 5.52
CA LEU A 297 4.49 -9.68 6.53
C LEU A 297 3.80 -9.94 7.88
N VAL A 298 3.12 -11.09 8.05
CA VAL A 298 2.41 -11.42 9.29
C VAL A 298 3.35 -11.58 10.47
N GLY A 299 4.54 -12.16 10.25
CA GLY A 299 5.56 -12.40 11.28
C GLY A 299 6.23 -11.10 11.73
N CYS A 300 6.87 -10.40 10.79
CA CYS A 300 7.58 -9.16 11.06
C CYS A 300 6.67 -7.95 11.33
N GLY A 301 5.36 -8.09 11.12
CA GLY A 301 4.33 -7.10 11.47
C GLY A 301 4.25 -5.88 10.55
N LEU A 302 5.02 -5.84 9.46
CA LEU A 302 5.01 -4.73 8.50
C LEU A 302 3.68 -4.67 7.73
N PRO A 303 3.20 -3.47 7.34
CA PRO A 303 1.96 -3.35 6.59
C PRO A 303 2.13 -3.78 5.12
N GLY A 304 1.12 -4.43 4.55
CA GLY A 304 1.10 -4.90 3.15
C GLY A 304 1.48 -3.82 2.12
N GLY A 305 1.01 -2.59 2.33
CA GLY A 305 1.34 -1.43 1.48
C GLY A 305 2.85 -1.12 1.42
N MET A 306 3.61 -1.51 2.45
CA MET A 306 5.06 -1.27 2.51
C MET A 306 5.87 -2.20 1.62
N MET A 307 5.33 -3.38 1.24
CA MET A 307 6.06 -4.36 0.43
C MET A 307 6.62 -3.75 -0.85
N GLY A 308 5.85 -2.91 -1.55
CA GLY A 308 6.33 -2.24 -2.77
C GLY A 308 7.56 -1.36 -2.52
N SER A 309 7.50 -0.49 -1.51
CA SER A 309 8.63 0.39 -1.15
C SER A 309 9.85 -0.40 -0.68
N MET A 310 9.63 -1.43 0.14
CA MET A 310 10.68 -2.28 0.68
C MET A 310 11.41 -3.05 -0.42
N MET A 311 10.67 -3.61 -1.39
CA MET A 311 11.26 -4.31 -2.53
C MET A 311 12.03 -3.36 -3.45
N ALA A 312 11.55 -2.12 -3.62
CA ALA A 312 12.27 -1.09 -4.36
C ALA A 312 13.60 -0.74 -3.68
N ASP A 313 13.59 -0.52 -2.37
CA ASP A 313 14.78 -0.27 -1.56
C ASP A 313 15.75 -1.46 -1.68
N LEU A 314 15.28 -2.68 -1.41
CA LEU A 314 16.09 -3.90 -1.51
C LEU A 314 16.74 -4.07 -2.89
N LYS A 315 15.99 -3.85 -3.97
CA LYS A 315 16.53 -3.91 -5.34
C LYS A 315 17.61 -2.85 -5.57
N GLY A 316 17.44 -1.65 -5.02
CA GLY A 316 18.47 -0.60 -5.05
C GLY A 316 19.74 -0.98 -4.30
N PHE A 317 19.61 -1.67 -3.16
CA PHE A 317 20.75 -2.11 -2.35
C PHE A 317 21.38 -3.43 -2.80
N GLN A 318 20.67 -4.26 -3.57
CA GLN A 318 21.13 -5.60 -3.97
C GLN A 318 22.48 -5.56 -4.69
N GLY A 319 22.67 -4.60 -5.60
CA GLY A 319 23.94 -4.46 -6.33
C GLY A 319 25.12 -4.17 -5.40
N ALA A 320 24.93 -3.27 -4.44
CA ALA A 320 25.96 -2.92 -3.46
C ALA A 320 26.24 -4.07 -2.49
N ILE A 321 25.19 -4.78 -2.05
CA ILE A 321 25.32 -5.96 -1.20
C ILE A 321 26.08 -7.07 -1.92
N ASN A 322 25.72 -7.40 -3.16
CA ASN A 322 26.41 -8.45 -3.93
C ASN A 322 27.84 -8.04 -4.29
N ALA A 323 28.12 -6.75 -4.50
CA ALA A 323 29.50 -6.27 -4.67
C ALA A 323 30.35 -6.51 -3.40
N ALA A 324 29.82 -6.18 -2.22
CA ALA A 324 30.48 -6.46 -0.95
C ALA A 324 30.66 -7.97 -0.75
N GLN A 325 29.63 -8.80 -1.01
CA GLN A 325 29.73 -10.25 -0.94
C GLN A 325 30.88 -10.80 -1.81
N ARG A 326 30.99 -10.35 -3.07
CA ARG A 326 32.11 -10.73 -3.95
C ARG A 326 33.46 -10.29 -3.38
N ALA A 327 33.57 -9.08 -2.86
CA ALA A 327 34.80 -8.58 -2.25
C ALA A 327 35.23 -9.40 -1.01
N HIS A 328 34.27 -9.96 -0.27
CA HIS A 328 34.50 -10.83 0.87
C HIS A 328 34.56 -12.34 0.52
N GLY A 329 34.51 -12.71 -0.75
CA GLY A 329 34.53 -14.11 -1.20
C GLY A 329 33.28 -14.92 -0.81
N ARG A 330 32.14 -14.25 -0.59
CA ARG A 330 30.86 -14.85 -0.18
C ARG A 330 29.91 -14.96 -1.38
N PRO A 331 28.99 -15.93 -1.41
CA PRO A 331 28.01 -16.05 -2.49
C PRO A 331 27.07 -14.84 -2.56
N GLU A 332 26.65 -14.51 -3.77
CA GLU A 332 25.64 -13.48 -4.01
C GLU A 332 24.29 -13.86 -3.40
N MET A 333 23.53 -12.86 -2.99
CA MET A 333 22.19 -13.06 -2.45
C MET A 333 21.13 -12.73 -3.51
N SER A 334 20.15 -13.62 -3.63
CA SER A 334 18.93 -13.34 -4.37
C SER A 334 18.10 -12.28 -3.63
N LEU A 335 17.16 -11.67 -4.34
CA LEU A 335 16.25 -10.70 -3.75
C LEU A 335 15.38 -11.33 -2.66
N ASP A 336 14.96 -12.58 -2.84
CA ASP A 336 14.17 -13.33 -1.86
C ASP A 336 14.97 -13.59 -0.58
N THR A 337 16.25 -13.96 -0.71
CA THR A 337 17.14 -14.13 0.45
C THR A 337 17.32 -12.82 1.20
N LEU A 338 17.48 -11.70 0.48
CA LEU A 338 17.58 -10.38 1.12
C LEU A 338 16.27 -9.96 1.80
N MET A 339 15.13 -10.30 1.20
CA MET A 339 13.82 -10.05 1.80
C MET A 339 13.65 -10.81 3.12
N VAL A 340 13.99 -12.11 3.16
CA VAL A 340 13.94 -12.90 4.40
C VAL A 340 14.87 -12.31 5.46
N LYS A 341 16.11 -11.97 5.10
CA LYS A 341 17.06 -11.32 6.03
C LYS A 341 16.56 -9.99 6.56
N LEU A 342 15.87 -9.21 5.73
CA LEU A 342 15.27 -7.96 6.16
C LEU A 342 14.12 -8.21 7.15
N PHE A 343 13.31 -9.25 6.96
CA PHE A 343 12.28 -9.62 7.94
C PHE A 343 12.87 -10.02 9.28
N GLU A 344 13.90 -10.87 9.28
CA GLU A 344 14.63 -11.26 10.48
C GLU A 344 15.24 -10.03 11.20
N GLU A 345 15.82 -9.11 10.44
CA GLU A 345 16.40 -7.90 11.01
C GLU A 345 15.33 -6.93 11.52
N VAL A 346 14.16 -6.86 10.89
CA VAL A 346 13.01 -6.11 11.42
C VAL A 346 12.53 -6.70 12.74
N GLU A 347 12.41 -8.03 12.84
CA GLU A 347 12.07 -8.72 14.08
C GLU A 347 13.12 -8.51 15.18
N TYR A 348 14.39 -8.31 14.81
CA TYR A 348 15.46 -7.94 15.74
C TYR A 348 15.39 -6.46 16.17
N VAL A 349 15.14 -5.54 15.24
CA VAL A 349 15.16 -4.09 15.47
C VAL A 349 13.93 -3.63 16.24
N TRP A 350 12.76 -4.14 15.88
CA TRP A 350 11.47 -3.70 16.40
C TRP A 350 11.35 -3.72 17.94
N PRO A 351 11.68 -4.82 18.65
CA PRO A 351 11.70 -4.83 20.12
C PRO A 351 12.67 -3.81 20.71
N ARG A 352 13.82 -3.60 20.05
CA ARG A 352 14.89 -2.74 20.59
C ARG A 352 14.57 -1.26 20.49
N LEU A 353 13.70 -0.90 19.56
CA LEU A 353 13.16 0.44 19.42
C LEU A 353 11.88 0.64 20.24
N GLY A 354 11.55 -0.25 21.19
CA GLY A 354 10.41 -0.09 22.10
C GLY A 354 9.07 -0.45 21.47
N TYR A 355 9.05 -1.33 20.47
CA TYR A 355 7.84 -1.81 19.80
C TYR A 355 6.88 -0.69 19.34
N PRO A 356 7.31 0.33 18.57
CA PRO A 356 6.35 1.26 17.98
C PRO A 356 5.37 0.49 17.07
N PRO A 357 4.06 0.82 17.04
CA PRO A 357 3.17 0.24 16.05
C PRO A 357 3.69 0.51 14.63
N LEU A 358 3.71 -0.52 13.79
CA LEU A 358 4.28 -0.43 12.43
C LEU A 358 3.30 0.21 11.45
N VAL A 359 2.98 1.47 11.71
CA VAL A 359 2.21 2.38 10.85
C VAL A 359 3.08 3.56 10.43
N THR A 360 2.76 4.21 9.31
CA THR A 360 3.50 5.39 8.85
C THR A 360 3.46 6.52 9.90
N PRO A 361 4.61 7.16 10.24
CA PRO A 361 5.94 6.96 9.65
C PRO A 361 6.81 5.89 10.35
N PHE A 362 6.40 5.38 11.52
CA PHE A 362 7.20 4.48 12.37
C PHE A 362 7.60 3.15 11.70
N SER A 363 6.73 2.59 10.85
CA SER A 363 7.11 1.42 10.03
C SER A 363 8.32 1.71 9.15
N GLN A 364 8.43 2.92 8.58
CA GLN A 364 9.56 3.33 7.75
C GLN A 364 10.85 3.46 8.58
N TYR A 365 10.76 3.97 9.80
CA TYR A 365 11.92 4.08 10.70
C TYR A 365 12.48 2.71 11.08
N VAL A 366 11.61 1.77 11.46
CA VAL A 366 12.01 0.39 11.78
C VAL A 366 12.60 -0.31 10.55
N LYS A 367 11.91 -0.23 9.39
CA LYS A 367 12.39 -0.81 8.12
C LYS A 367 13.75 -0.24 7.70
N ASN A 368 13.90 1.08 7.70
CA ASN A 368 15.13 1.74 7.28
C ASN A 368 16.30 1.37 8.19
N THR A 369 16.07 1.35 9.50
CA THR A 369 17.09 0.94 10.47
C THR A 369 17.50 -0.52 10.24
N ALA A 370 16.53 -1.41 9.98
CA ALA A 370 16.81 -2.81 9.65
C ALA A 370 17.60 -2.95 8.34
N LEU A 371 17.24 -2.20 7.30
CA LEU A 371 17.95 -2.19 6.03
C LEU A 371 19.39 -1.67 6.19
N MET A 372 19.60 -0.61 6.95
CA MET A 372 20.94 -0.09 7.24
C MET A 372 21.76 -1.08 8.07
N ASN A 373 21.15 -1.75 9.05
CA ASN A 373 21.83 -2.81 9.80
C ASN A 373 22.26 -3.95 8.87
N LEU A 374 21.39 -4.41 7.97
CA LEU A 374 21.71 -5.43 6.99
C LEU A 374 22.90 -5.01 6.11
N PHE A 375 22.86 -3.77 5.59
CA PHE A 375 23.96 -3.22 4.79
C PHE A 375 25.27 -3.15 5.58
N ASN A 376 25.22 -2.70 6.84
CA ASN A 376 26.41 -2.60 7.70
C ASN A 376 27.00 -3.98 7.99
N MET A 377 26.17 -4.97 8.35
CA MET A 377 26.63 -6.33 8.63
C MET A 377 27.29 -7.00 7.41
N VAL A 378 26.79 -6.74 6.19
CA VAL A 378 27.42 -7.24 4.96
C VAL A 378 28.81 -6.65 4.75
N ASN A 379 29.04 -5.41 5.22
CA ASN A 379 30.33 -4.71 5.15
C ASN A 379 31.17 -4.87 6.44
N ASP A 380 30.91 -5.90 7.24
CA ASP A 380 31.60 -6.19 8.51
C ASP A 380 31.59 -5.01 9.51
N LYS A 381 30.56 -4.16 9.44
CA LYS A 381 30.29 -3.07 10.39
C LYS A 381 29.22 -3.49 11.41
N PRO A 382 29.27 -2.97 12.65
CA PRO A 382 28.27 -3.30 13.64
C PRO A 382 26.89 -2.75 13.27
N ARG A 383 25.84 -3.37 13.82
CA ARG A 383 24.48 -2.79 13.82
C ARG A 383 24.48 -1.41 14.48
N TRP A 384 23.46 -0.61 14.20
CA TRP A 384 23.26 0.72 14.78
C TRP A 384 24.31 1.77 14.41
N THR A 385 25.24 1.44 13.50
CA THR A 385 26.23 2.38 12.97
C THR A 385 25.55 3.62 12.36
N THR A 386 24.43 3.41 11.66
CA THR A 386 23.65 4.47 11.03
C THR A 386 22.20 4.38 11.49
N ILE A 387 21.74 5.42 12.17
CA ILE A 387 20.32 5.66 12.50
C ILE A 387 20.01 7.08 12.03
N ASP A 388 18.96 7.24 11.24
CA ASP A 388 18.59 8.54 10.69
C ASP A 388 17.97 9.46 11.76
N LYS A 389 17.92 10.76 11.44
CA LYS A 389 17.46 11.81 12.37
C LYS A 389 16.02 11.60 12.84
N ASP A 390 15.13 11.13 11.96
CA ASP A 390 13.71 10.98 12.29
C ASP A 390 13.50 9.77 13.20
N THR A 391 14.21 8.67 12.94
CA THR A 391 14.27 7.53 13.84
C THR A 391 14.81 7.92 15.22
N TRP A 392 15.86 8.76 15.30
CA TRP A 392 16.31 9.33 16.57
C TRP A 392 15.23 10.20 17.23
N GLY A 393 14.49 11.00 16.47
CA GLY A 393 13.37 11.79 17.00
C GLY A 393 12.31 10.92 17.69
N MET A 394 12.00 9.76 17.12
CA MET A 394 11.14 8.77 17.78
C MET A 394 11.78 8.20 19.05
N ILE A 395 13.05 7.73 18.97
CA ILE A 395 13.77 7.12 20.10
C ILE A 395 13.86 8.08 21.30
N LEU A 396 14.10 9.36 21.04
CA LEU A 396 14.30 10.37 22.09
C LEU A 396 12.99 10.87 22.70
N GLY A 397 11.83 10.47 22.18
CA GLY A 397 10.51 10.85 22.70
C GLY A 397 9.91 12.12 22.08
N ASN A 398 10.54 12.71 21.07
CA ASN A 398 10.06 13.95 20.43
C ASN A 398 8.70 13.78 19.73
N MET A 399 8.36 12.56 19.35
CA MET A 399 7.11 12.22 18.65
C MET A 399 6.03 11.62 19.58
N GLY A 400 6.36 11.42 20.86
CA GLY A 400 5.53 10.74 21.84
C GLY A 400 6.24 9.59 22.53
N LYS A 401 5.53 8.97 23.47
CA LYS A 401 6.01 7.84 24.27
C LYS A 401 5.92 6.55 23.46
N LEU A 402 7.01 5.79 23.45
CA LEU A 402 7.04 4.43 22.90
C LEU A 402 6.22 3.46 23.77
N PRO A 403 5.56 2.44 23.18
CA PRO A 403 4.79 1.45 23.94
C PRO A 403 5.64 0.62 24.92
N GLY A 404 6.84 0.22 24.48
CA GLY A 404 7.78 -0.59 25.24
C GLY A 404 9.07 0.14 25.60
N GLU A 405 9.91 -0.54 26.38
CA GLU A 405 11.23 -0.03 26.76
C GLU A 405 12.23 -0.15 25.61
N LEU A 406 13.13 0.83 25.51
CA LEU A 406 14.26 0.79 24.60
C LEU A 406 15.30 -0.22 25.09
N ALA A 407 16.00 -0.86 24.15
CA ALA A 407 17.10 -1.74 24.51
C ALA A 407 18.25 -0.96 25.17
N PRO A 408 18.97 -1.54 26.16
CA PRO A 408 20.09 -0.89 26.82
C PRO A 408 21.15 -0.36 25.85
N GLU A 409 21.42 -1.07 24.75
CA GLU A 409 22.37 -0.65 23.72
C GLU A 409 21.95 0.63 22.99
N ILE A 410 20.65 0.86 22.79
CA ILE A 410 20.14 2.08 22.13
C ILE A 410 20.24 3.27 23.09
N VAL A 411 19.93 3.04 24.38
CA VAL A 411 20.08 4.07 25.43
C VAL A 411 21.54 4.45 25.61
N ALA A 412 22.46 3.48 25.59
CA ALA A 412 23.90 3.73 25.64
C ALA A 412 24.39 4.55 24.43
N LEU A 413 23.93 4.19 23.22
CA LEU A 413 24.29 4.90 21.99
C LEU A 413 23.78 6.36 21.98
N ALA A 414 22.59 6.62 22.50
CA ALA A 414 22.06 7.97 22.67
C ALA A 414 22.98 8.82 23.57
N LYS A 415 23.41 8.25 24.71
CA LYS A 415 24.32 8.91 25.65
C LYS A 415 25.70 9.18 25.04
N GLU A 416 26.26 8.22 24.31
CA GLU A 416 27.55 8.38 23.61
C GLU A 416 27.49 9.55 22.60
N LYS A 417 26.36 9.71 21.93
CA LYS A 417 26.12 10.79 20.97
C LYS A 417 25.72 12.13 21.60
N GLY A 418 25.59 12.20 22.93
CA GLY A 418 25.13 13.39 23.64
C GLY A 418 23.69 13.77 23.33
N LEU A 419 22.84 12.79 23.00
CA LEU A 419 21.42 13.00 22.71
C LEU A 419 20.58 12.89 23.99
N GLU A 420 19.63 13.81 24.16
CA GLU A 420 18.79 13.89 25.35
C GLU A 420 17.39 13.31 25.10
N PHE A 421 16.92 12.49 26.04
CA PHE A 421 15.56 11.98 26.05
C PHE A 421 14.60 13.03 26.62
N THR A 422 13.39 13.11 26.07
CA THR A 422 12.32 13.96 26.56
C THR A 422 11.07 13.15 26.92
N THR A 423 10.36 13.62 27.94
CA THR A 423 9.03 13.12 28.32
C THR A 423 7.95 14.18 28.15
N ASN A 424 8.32 15.36 27.65
CA ASN A 424 7.41 16.49 27.44
C ASN A 424 6.26 16.09 26.51
N ASN A 425 5.15 16.82 26.59
CA ASN A 425 4.08 16.65 25.62
C ASN A 425 4.55 17.19 24.26
N PRO A 426 4.55 16.37 23.19
CA PRO A 426 5.03 16.82 21.88
C PRO A 426 4.33 18.07 21.34
N GLN A 427 3.04 18.28 21.68
CA GLN A 427 2.29 19.46 21.24
C GLN A 427 2.90 20.78 21.74
N ASP A 428 3.54 20.77 22.91
CA ASP A 428 4.08 21.99 23.55
C ASP A 428 5.26 22.58 22.76
N ASN A 429 5.84 21.82 21.84
CA ASN A 429 6.92 22.28 20.96
C ASN A 429 6.43 23.13 19.77
N TYR A 430 5.11 23.23 19.56
CA TYR A 430 4.51 23.84 18.38
C TYR A 430 3.60 25.01 18.79
N PRO A 431 4.14 26.24 18.86
CA PRO A 431 3.34 27.42 19.19
C PRO A 431 2.33 27.74 18.08
N ASP A 432 1.32 28.51 18.44
CA ASP A 432 0.24 28.94 17.53
C ASP A 432 0.77 29.67 16.29
N GLU A 433 0.24 29.30 15.12
CA GLU A 433 0.69 29.85 13.83
C GLU A 433 -0.42 30.48 12.98
N LEU A 434 -1.71 30.34 13.32
CA LEU A 434 -2.81 30.93 12.54
C LEU A 434 -2.67 32.45 12.36
N PRO A 435 -2.25 33.26 13.36
CA PRO A 435 -2.06 34.70 13.15
C PRO A 435 -1.04 35.02 12.04
N LYS A 436 0.03 34.22 11.94
CA LYS A 436 1.04 34.32 10.89
C LYS A 436 0.44 33.98 9.52
N PHE A 437 -0.32 32.90 9.40
CA PHE A 437 -0.96 32.53 8.13
C PHE A 437 -2.00 33.56 7.67
N ARG A 438 -2.79 34.15 8.58
CA ARG A 438 -3.71 35.24 8.23
C ARG A 438 -2.98 36.47 7.70
N GLN A 439 -1.86 36.83 8.33
CA GLN A 439 -1.03 37.94 7.87
C GLN A 439 -0.46 37.67 6.46
N MET A 440 0.05 36.46 6.22
CA MET A 440 0.52 36.04 4.90
C MET A 440 -0.60 36.09 3.85
N MET A 441 -1.83 35.65 4.16
CA MET A 441 -2.95 35.75 3.22
C MET A 441 -3.28 37.20 2.87
N LYS A 442 -3.22 38.13 3.84
CA LYS A 442 -3.41 39.56 3.57
C LYS A 442 -2.33 40.13 2.65
N GLU A 443 -1.08 39.75 2.84
CA GLU A 443 0.05 40.16 2.01
C GLU A 443 -0.08 39.65 0.57
N GLU A 444 -0.60 38.43 0.39
CA GLU A 444 -0.88 37.82 -0.92
C GLU A 444 -2.20 38.28 -1.55
N GLY A 445 -3.03 39.04 -0.82
CA GLY A 445 -4.36 39.47 -1.26
C GLY A 445 -5.38 38.31 -1.36
N TRP A 446 -5.23 37.27 -0.55
CA TRP A 446 -6.14 36.12 -0.50
C TRP A 446 -7.20 36.28 0.59
N ASP A 447 -8.43 35.88 0.26
CA ASP A 447 -9.55 35.78 1.21
C ASP A 447 -9.42 34.51 2.05
N GLU A 448 -9.83 34.57 3.33
CA GLU A 448 -9.78 33.42 4.25
C GLU A 448 -10.77 32.30 3.90
N GLY A 449 -11.72 32.55 2.98
CA GLY A 449 -12.71 31.59 2.51
C GLY A 449 -13.97 31.54 3.38
N GLU A 450 -15.02 30.92 2.82
CA GLU A 450 -16.22 30.56 3.59
C GLU A 450 -15.81 29.72 4.81
N ASP A 451 -16.33 30.04 5.99
CA ASP A 451 -16.00 29.32 7.24
C ASP A 451 -14.49 29.21 7.54
N GLU A 452 -13.65 30.09 7.00
CA GLU A 452 -12.17 30.10 7.15
C GLU A 452 -11.46 28.92 6.46
N GLU A 453 -12.09 28.37 5.43
CA GLU A 453 -11.64 27.20 4.68
C GLU A 453 -10.31 27.39 3.94
N GLU A 454 -10.10 28.54 3.32
CA GLU A 454 -8.86 28.83 2.61
C GLU A 454 -7.71 29.07 3.59
N LEU A 455 -7.99 29.71 4.73
CA LEU A 455 -7.04 29.85 5.82
C LEU A 455 -6.62 28.48 6.37
N PHE A 456 -7.59 27.59 6.59
CA PHE A 456 -7.31 26.24 7.04
C PHE A 456 -6.40 25.48 6.07
N GLU A 457 -6.74 25.44 4.78
CA GLU A 457 -5.94 24.70 3.79
C GLU A 457 -4.57 25.34 3.56
N PHE A 458 -4.47 26.67 3.58
CA PHE A 458 -3.19 27.35 3.48
C PHE A 458 -2.31 27.09 4.70
N ALA A 459 -2.87 27.17 5.90
CA ALA A 459 -2.16 26.80 7.11
C ALA A 459 -1.74 25.33 7.02
N MET A 460 -2.65 24.40 6.71
CA MET A 460 -2.42 22.95 6.70
C MET A 460 -1.44 22.47 5.63
N HIS A 461 -1.42 23.08 4.44
CA HIS A 461 -0.58 22.63 3.32
C HIS A 461 0.05 23.80 2.55
N GLU A 462 0.72 24.71 3.27
CA GLU A 462 1.24 25.99 2.73
C GLU A 462 1.83 25.89 1.32
N ARG A 463 2.83 25.03 1.11
CA ARG A 463 3.52 24.91 -0.18
C ARG A 463 2.57 24.41 -1.27
N GLN A 464 1.80 23.37 -1.00
CA GLN A 464 0.86 22.80 -1.96
C GLN A 464 -0.28 23.77 -2.28
N TYR A 465 -0.73 24.55 -1.29
CA TYR A 465 -1.74 25.58 -1.48
C TYR A 465 -1.21 26.72 -2.36
N ARG A 466 0.05 27.17 -2.17
CA ARG A 466 0.70 28.13 -3.08
C ARG A 466 0.82 27.59 -4.51
N ASP A 467 1.21 26.33 -4.67
CA ASP A 467 1.28 25.67 -5.97
C ASP A 467 -0.12 25.54 -6.63
N TYR A 468 -1.18 25.35 -5.83
CA TYR A 468 -2.56 25.38 -6.30
C TYR A 468 -2.97 26.78 -6.76
N LYS A 469 -2.77 27.82 -5.93
CA LYS A 469 -3.16 29.20 -6.23
C LYS A 469 -2.44 29.78 -7.44
N SER A 470 -1.19 29.40 -7.67
CA SER A 470 -0.42 29.81 -8.84
C SER A 470 -0.79 29.06 -10.13
N GLY A 471 -1.56 27.96 -10.05
CA GLY A 471 -1.90 27.10 -11.17
C GLY A 471 -0.83 26.06 -11.54
N ILE A 472 0.39 26.17 -10.99
CA ILE A 472 1.50 25.27 -11.32
C ILE A 472 1.22 23.83 -10.93
N ALA A 473 0.42 23.59 -9.89
CA ALA A 473 -0.02 22.24 -9.52
C ALA A 473 -0.83 21.59 -10.66
N LYS A 474 -1.78 22.33 -11.26
CA LYS A 474 -2.59 21.84 -12.38
C LYS A 474 -1.73 21.56 -13.61
N GLU A 475 -0.79 22.45 -13.91
CA GLU A 475 0.15 22.29 -15.03
C GLU A 475 1.01 21.03 -14.85
N ARG A 476 1.63 20.84 -13.68
CA ARG A 476 2.44 19.65 -13.37
C ARG A 476 1.61 18.38 -13.46
N PHE A 477 0.39 18.38 -12.93
CA PHE A 477 -0.52 17.24 -13.02
C PHE A 477 -0.86 16.88 -14.48
N ASN A 478 -1.22 17.88 -15.29
CA ASN A 478 -1.56 17.65 -16.70
C ASN A 478 -0.36 17.11 -17.49
N GLN A 479 0.84 17.62 -17.23
CA GLN A 479 2.09 17.12 -17.81
C GLN A 479 2.34 15.65 -17.42
N GLU A 480 2.27 15.34 -16.12
CA GLU A 480 2.46 13.97 -15.62
C GLU A 480 1.41 13.00 -16.23
N LEU A 481 0.16 13.44 -16.32
CA LEU A 481 -0.93 12.67 -16.92
C LEU A 481 -0.69 12.39 -18.40
N GLU A 482 -0.25 13.39 -19.17
CA GLU A 482 0.07 13.21 -20.58
C GLU A 482 1.25 12.23 -20.76
N GLU A 483 2.27 12.31 -19.91
CA GLU A 483 3.36 11.35 -19.90
C GLU A 483 2.89 9.92 -19.59
N MET A 484 2.01 9.75 -18.61
CA MET A 484 1.45 8.43 -18.28
C MET A 484 0.59 7.88 -19.42
N ARG A 485 -0.25 8.72 -20.05
CA ARG A 485 -1.03 8.35 -21.24
C ARG A 485 -0.14 7.90 -22.38
N LYS A 486 0.95 8.63 -22.65
CA LYS A 486 1.96 8.25 -23.64
C LYS A 486 2.63 6.93 -23.28
N LYS A 487 3.01 6.70 -22.02
CA LYS A 487 3.61 5.44 -21.56
C LYS A 487 2.65 4.26 -21.68
N ALA A 488 1.36 4.45 -21.38
CA ALA A 488 0.34 3.42 -21.48
C ALA A 488 -0.05 3.11 -22.93
N GLY A 489 -0.07 4.13 -23.81
CA GLY A 489 -0.35 3.98 -25.23
C GLY A 489 0.87 3.61 -26.08
N ALA A 490 2.09 3.69 -25.54
CA ALA A 490 3.29 3.22 -26.21
C ALA A 490 3.20 1.68 -26.36
N PRO A 491 3.54 1.13 -27.53
CA PRO A 491 3.63 -0.32 -27.67
C PRO A 491 4.57 -0.83 -26.58
N ILE A 492 4.12 -1.86 -25.84
CA ILE A 492 4.94 -2.53 -24.84
C ILE A 492 6.09 -3.19 -25.59
N VAL A 493 7.16 -2.44 -25.82
CA VAL A 493 8.44 -3.01 -26.23
C VAL A 493 8.93 -3.72 -24.99
N VAL A 494 8.61 -5.01 -24.90
CA VAL A 494 9.27 -5.91 -23.96
C VAL A 494 10.74 -5.97 -24.38
N LYS A 495 11.53 -4.96 -23.97
CA LYS A 495 12.96 -5.13 -23.83
C LYS A 495 13.14 -6.02 -22.62
N ARG A 496 12.98 -7.34 -22.82
CA ARG A 496 13.79 -8.29 -22.07
C ARG A 496 15.22 -7.78 -22.26
N PRO A 497 16.03 -7.60 -21.19
CA PRO A 497 17.47 -7.52 -21.39
C PRO A 497 17.85 -8.86 -22.01
N VAL A 498 17.88 -8.89 -23.33
CA VAL A 498 18.68 -9.85 -24.06
C VAL A 498 20.08 -9.46 -23.62
N VAL A 499 20.64 -10.21 -22.67
CA VAL A 499 22.07 -10.45 -22.76
C VAL A 499 22.21 -10.99 -24.17
N GLU A 500 22.65 -10.15 -25.11
CA GLU A 500 23.10 -10.60 -26.42
C GLU A 500 24.25 -11.54 -26.12
N MET A 501 23.89 -12.81 -25.94
CA MET A 501 24.80 -13.87 -26.32
C MET A 501 25.04 -13.63 -27.81
N PRO A 502 26.31 -13.56 -28.25
CA PRO A 502 26.65 -13.21 -29.62
C PRO A 502 25.76 -13.97 -30.59
N GLU A 503 25.16 -13.23 -31.54
CA GLU A 503 24.39 -13.83 -32.63
C GLU A 503 25.22 -14.97 -33.22
N PHE A 504 24.59 -16.13 -33.37
CA PHE A 504 25.21 -17.29 -34.00
C PHE A 504 25.51 -16.89 -35.45
N ASP A 505 26.77 -16.63 -35.76
CA ASP A 505 27.22 -16.17 -37.08
C ASP A 505 27.03 -17.29 -38.11
N ILE A 506 25.88 -17.25 -38.79
CA ILE A 506 25.50 -18.21 -39.83
C ILE A 506 26.55 -18.22 -40.95
N ASP A 507 27.10 -17.05 -41.30
CA ASP A 507 28.09 -16.92 -42.38
C ASP A 507 29.41 -17.61 -42.00
N LYS A 508 29.82 -17.49 -40.73
CA LYS A 508 30.97 -18.24 -40.20
C LYS A 508 30.74 -19.75 -40.27
N TYR A 509 29.58 -20.26 -39.83
CA TYR A 509 29.33 -21.70 -39.85
C TYR A 509 29.17 -22.28 -41.26
N VAL A 510 28.57 -21.53 -42.19
CA VAL A 510 28.51 -21.90 -43.62
C VAL A 510 29.92 -21.95 -44.22
N SER A 511 30.86 -21.11 -43.75
CA SER A 511 32.26 -21.17 -44.16
C SER A 511 33.05 -22.36 -43.59
N GLU A 512 32.73 -22.79 -42.36
CA GLU A 512 33.38 -23.92 -41.67
C GLU A 512 32.82 -25.28 -42.13
N HIS A 513 31.56 -25.34 -42.54
CA HIS A 513 30.84 -26.53 -43.01
C HIS A 513 30.11 -26.29 -44.34
N PRO A 514 30.83 -26.14 -45.46
CA PRO A 514 30.24 -25.78 -46.77
C PRO A 514 29.27 -26.84 -47.33
N ASP A 515 29.38 -28.08 -46.88
CA ASP A 515 28.55 -29.21 -47.32
C ASP A 515 27.32 -29.44 -46.41
N ALA A 516 27.09 -28.59 -45.39
CA ALA A 516 25.98 -28.73 -44.44
C ALA A 516 24.65 -28.16 -44.96
N VAL A 517 23.56 -28.90 -44.73
CA VAL A 517 22.21 -28.56 -45.14
C VAL A 517 21.42 -27.97 -43.96
N PRO A 518 20.81 -26.78 -44.10
CA PRO A 518 20.04 -26.18 -43.02
C PRO A 518 18.71 -26.89 -42.78
N VAL A 519 18.31 -26.97 -41.52
CA VAL A 519 16.94 -27.31 -41.08
C VAL A 519 16.23 -26.01 -40.73
N GLN A 520 15.07 -25.77 -41.33
CA GLN A 520 14.31 -24.54 -41.15
C GLN A 520 13.01 -24.77 -40.38
N ALA A 521 12.59 -23.78 -39.59
CA ALA A 521 11.30 -23.79 -38.92
C ALA A 521 10.15 -23.76 -39.95
N PRO A 522 9.20 -24.72 -39.93
CA PRO A 522 8.10 -24.77 -40.91
C PRO A 522 7.04 -23.68 -40.71
N ALA A 523 6.95 -23.13 -39.50
CA ALA A 523 5.97 -22.13 -39.10
C ALA A 523 6.54 -21.16 -38.05
N LYS A 524 5.79 -20.09 -37.74
CA LYS A 524 6.09 -19.20 -36.62
C LYS A 524 5.56 -19.85 -35.33
N GLY A 525 6.40 -19.97 -34.31
CA GLY A 525 6.02 -20.61 -33.06
C GLY A 525 7.19 -20.78 -32.09
N GLN A 526 7.03 -21.66 -31.11
CA GLN A 526 8.05 -21.98 -30.11
C GLN A 526 8.75 -23.30 -30.42
N LEU A 527 10.08 -23.30 -30.41
CA LEU A 527 10.94 -24.44 -30.76
C LEU A 527 11.02 -25.48 -29.63
N LEU A 528 10.83 -26.76 -29.97
CA LEU A 528 10.83 -27.90 -29.04
C LEU A 528 11.67 -29.05 -29.62
N TRP A 529 12.90 -29.25 -29.16
CA TRP A 529 13.88 -30.17 -29.75
C TRP A 529 13.79 -31.64 -29.31
N GLN A 530 13.05 -31.91 -28.25
CA GLN A 530 12.66 -33.25 -27.80
C GLN A 530 11.40 -33.08 -26.94
N VAL A 531 10.51 -34.06 -26.94
CA VAL A 531 9.37 -34.10 -26.01
C VAL A 531 9.56 -35.33 -25.14
N ASP A 532 10.23 -35.13 -24.01
CA ASP A 532 10.36 -36.15 -22.97
C ASP A 532 9.41 -35.81 -21.82
N VAL A 533 8.70 -36.82 -21.30
CA VAL A 533 7.75 -36.68 -20.18
C VAL A 533 8.40 -37.01 -18.83
N ALA A 534 9.62 -37.54 -18.83
CA ALA A 534 10.35 -37.94 -17.63
C ALA A 534 11.58 -37.05 -17.33
N ASP A 535 12.26 -36.54 -18.37
CA ASP A 535 13.48 -35.72 -18.24
C ASP A 535 13.36 -34.33 -18.90
N ASP A 536 14.29 -33.41 -18.56
CA ASP A 536 14.35 -32.08 -19.15
C ASP A 536 14.60 -32.15 -20.67
N SER A 537 13.70 -31.57 -21.45
CA SER A 537 13.84 -31.51 -22.91
C SER A 537 14.96 -30.55 -23.34
N ALA A 538 15.90 -31.03 -24.14
CA ALA A 538 17.08 -30.27 -24.58
C ALA A 538 17.27 -30.30 -26.10
N ALA A 539 18.06 -29.35 -26.61
CA ALA A 539 18.50 -29.34 -28.00
C ALA A 539 19.41 -30.56 -28.31
N PRO A 540 19.39 -31.11 -29.54
CA PRO A 540 20.28 -32.20 -29.90
C PRO A 540 21.73 -31.75 -29.78
N VAL A 541 22.58 -32.62 -29.23
CA VAL A 541 24.01 -32.37 -29.11
C VAL A 541 24.65 -32.42 -30.50
N VAL A 542 25.60 -31.54 -30.80
CA VAL A 542 26.40 -31.62 -32.03
C VAL A 542 27.05 -33.02 -32.13
N GLY A 543 26.88 -33.66 -33.28
CA GLY A 543 27.23 -35.06 -33.51
C GLY A 543 26.07 -36.04 -33.35
N THR A 544 24.85 -35.56 -33.04
CA THR A 544 23.64 -36.41 -33.03
C THR A 544 23.32 -36.87 -34.46
N LYS A 545 23.12 -38.18 -34.65
CA LYS A 545 22.72 -38.76 -35.95
C LYS A 545 21.24 -38.46 -36.23
N VAL A 546 20.94 -38.02 -37.45
CA VAL A 546 19.57 -37.74 -37.92
C VAL A 546 19.30 -38.43 -39.25
N GLU A 547 18.04 -38.73 -39.52
CA GLU A 547 17.57 -39.38 -40.75
C GLU A 547 16.61 -38.43 -41.48
N ALA A 548 16.77 -38.33 -42.80
CA ALA A 548 15.92 -37.53 -43.66
C ALA A 548 14.46 -37.96 -43.51
N GLY A 549 13.56 -36.99 -43.38
CA GLY A 549 12.13 -37.26 -43.24
C GLY A 549 11.68 -37.67 -41.83
N LYS A 550 12.58 -37.81 -40.84
CA LYS A 550 12.21 -38.02 -39.43
C LYS A 550 12.36 -36.73 -38.63
N GLY A 551 11.29 -36.34 -37.92
CA GLY A 551 11.30 -35.16 -37.06
C GLY A 551 12.42 -35.19 -36.02
N ILE A 552 13.20 -34.11 -35.94
CA ILE A 552 14.25 -33.89 -34.94
C ILE A 552 13.80 -32.90 -33.83
N GLY A 553 12.52 -32.54 -33.83
CA GLY A 553 11.89 -31.59 -32.94
C GLY A 553 10.58 -31.06 -33.54
N PHE A 554 9.99 -30.07 -32.88
CA PHE A 554 8.72 -29.46 -33.26
C PHE A 554 8.78 -27.93 -33.14
N VAL A 555 7.90 -27.27 -33.86
CA VAL A 555 7.51 -25.88 -33.62
C VAL A 555 6.06 -25.87 -33.12
N GLN A 556 5.86 -25.47 -31.87
CA GLN A 556 4.55 -25.27 -31.30
C GLN A 556 3.95 -23.96 -31.82
N THR A 557 2.89 -24.09 -32.60
CA THR A 557 2.10 -22.97 -33.15
C THR A 557 0.79 -22.83 -32.36
N PHE A 558 -0.01 -21.81 -32.69
CA PHE A 558 -1.33 -21.63 -32.06
C PHE A 558 -2.35 -22.73 -32.45
N TYR A 559 -2.11 -23.45 -33.55
CA TYR A 559 -3.03 -24.44 -34.11
C TYR A 559 -2.54 -25.89 -33.96
N GLY A 560 -1.34 -26.11 -33.43
CA GLY A 560 -0.77 -27.45 -33.28
C GLY A 560 0.76 -27.45 -33.29
N MET A 561 1.35 -28.64 -33.33
CA MET A 561 2.79 -28.84 -33.44
C MET A 561 3.17 -29.23 -34.87
N GLU A 562 4.19 -28.57 -35.41
CA GLU A 562 4.75 -28.83 -36.75
C GLU A 562 6.15 -29.44 -36.61
N GLU A 563 6.44 -30.53 -37.32
CA GLU A 563 7.73 -31.22 -37.20
C GLU A 563 8.89 -30.46 -37.87
N LEU A 564 10.05 -30.48 -37.21
CA LEU A 564 11.33 -30.07 -37.79
C LEU A 564 11.94 -31.25 -38.54
N ILE A 565 11.87 -31.23 -39.86
CA ILE A 565 12.29 -32.36 -40.69
C ILE A 565 13.61 -32.02 -41.38
N PRO A 566 14.69 -32.78 -41.13
CA PRO A 566 15.93 -32.64 -41.88
C PRO A 566 15.74 -33.17 -43.32
N ALA A 567 16.29 -32.46 -44.28
CA ALA A 567 16.20 -32.83 -45.71
C ALA A 567 17.19 -33.93 -46.12
N VAL A 568 18.17 -34.25 -45.26
CA VAL A 568 19.25 -35.20 -45.55
C VAL A 568 19.57 -36.05 -44.33
N ASP A 569 20.06 -37.27 -44.56
CA ASP A 569 20.70 -38.08 -43.52
C ASP A 569 22.04 -37.46 -43.13
N GLY A 570 22.40 -37.51 -41.86
CA GLY A 570 23.69 -36.98 -41.44
C GLY A 570 23.82 -36.78 -39.94
N PHE A 571 24.66 -35.83 -39.57
CA PHE A 571 24.92 -35.46 -38.18
C PHE A 571 24.63 -33.97 -37.97
N VAL A 572 24.02 -33.64 -36.83
CA VAL A 572 23.85 -32.24 -36.42
C VAL A 572 25.22 -31.62 -36.20
N VAL A 573 25.59 -30.62 -37.00
CA VAL A 573 26.88 -29.90 -36.85
C VAL A 573 26.71 -28.56 -36.13
N ALA A 574 25.50 -28.03 -36.09
CA ALA A 574 25.16 -26.81 -35.35
C ALA A 574 23.66 -26.77 -34.98
N VAL A 575 23.36 -26.14 -33.84
CA VAL A 575 22.00 -25.77 -33.42
C VAL A 575 21.98 -24.28 -33.09
N THR A 576 21.10 -23.53 -33.75
CA THR A 576 21.07 -22.07 -33.71
C THR A 576 19.99 -21.52 -32.76
N GLY A 577 19.25 -22.41 -32.09
CA GLY A 577 18.19 -22.03 -31.15
C GLY A 577 18.03 -23.02 -30.00
N LYS A 578 17.91 -22.51 -28.78
CA LYS A 578 17.65 -23.32 -27.57
C LYS A 578 16.19 -23.78 -27.48
N GLN A 579 15.92 -24.77 -26.63
CA GLN A 579 14.57 -25.17 -26.23
C GLN A 579 13.74 -23.94 -25.81
N GLY A 580 12.52 -23.82 -26.33
CA GLY A 580 11.62 -22.71 -26.02
C GLY A 580 11.91 -21.40 -26.76
N LYS A 581 12.88 -21.36 -27.69
CA LYS A 581 13.14 -20.17 -28.54
C LYS A 581 11.93 -19.90 -29.45
N ASN A 582 11.49 -18.65 -29.54
CA ASN A 582 10.52 -18.25 -30.55
C ASN A 582 11.22 -18.16 -31.91
N VAL A 583 10.67 -18.85 -32.90
CA VAL A 583 11.19 -18.89 -34.27
C VAL A 583 10.14 -18.38 -35.26
N VAL A 584 10.59 -17.83 -36.39
CA VAL A 584 9.73 -17.49 -37.53
C VAL A 584 9.84 -18.55 -38.63
N LYS A 585 8.81 -18.65 -39.48
CA LYS A 585 8.84 -19.56 -40.63
C LYS A 585 10.06 -19.27 -41.52
N GLY A 586 10.84 -20.32 -41.84
CA GLY A 586 12.05 -20.23 -42.63
C GLY A 586 13.33 -19.93 -41.85
N GLU A 587 13.24 -19.64 -40.54
CA GLU A 587 14.43 -19.45 -39.70
C GLU A 587 15.23 -20.77 -39.61
N ILE A 588 16.54 -20.70 -39.84
CA ILE A 588 17.43 -21.86 -39.72
C ILE A 588 17.60 -22.16 -38.24
N VAL A 589 17.27 -23.39 -37.83
CA VAL A 589 17.28 -23.85 -36.44
C VAL A 589 18.41 -24.85 -36.15
N ALA A 590 18.90 -25.55 -37.17
CA ALA A 590 20.05 -26.45 -37.10
C ALA A 590 20.71 -26.64 -38.47
N PHE A 591 21.90 -27.22 -38.50
CA PHE A 591 22.61 -27.64 -39.72
C PHE A 591 22.95 -29.13 -39.66
N ILE A 592 22.72 -29.85 -40.75
CA ILE A 592 23.01 -31.28 -40.89
C ILE A 592 24.05 -31.49 -41.98
N GLU A 593 25.18 -32.09 -41.63
CA GLU A 593 26.21 -32.45 -42.59
C GLU A 593 26.17 -33.95 -42.90
N ARG A 594 26.19 -34.29 -44.20
CA ARG A 594 26.33 -35.68 -44.64
C ARG A 594 27.76 -36.11 -44.34
N LYS A 595 27.95 -37.22 -43.62
CA LYS A 595 29.30 -37.77 -43.46
C LYS A 595 29.78 -38.28 -44.83
N LYS A 596 30.95 -37.82 -45.28
CA LYS A 596 31.63 -38.38 -46.47
C LYS A 596 31.97 -39.85 -46.29
#